data_AF-A0A382P980-F1
#
_entry.id   AF-A0A382P980-F1
#
_cell.length_a   1.000
_cell.length_b   1.000
_cell.length_c   1.000
_cell.angle_alpha   90.00
_cell.angle_beta   90.00
_cell.angle_gamma   90.00
#
_symmetry.space_group_name_H-M   'P 1'
#
loop_
_entity.id
_entity.type
_entity.pdbx_description
1 polymer ?
#
loop_
_entity_poly.entity_id
_entity_poly.type
_entity_poly.pdbx_seq_one_letter_code
_entity_poly.pdbx_strand_id
1 'polypeptide(L)'
;MTTQRHFWYQHFALGAAVVGLAVIAAPAVSSPVPQDTGLRPMNFVDHQEFATPGSWTPSPDGEWMLYTVNTPNWQQADSQSDIHLVSM
;
A
#
# COMPACT_ATOMS: atom_id res chain seq x y z
N MET A 1 -57.22 -40.94 16.70
CA MET A 1 -56.41 -40.53 15.53
C MET A 1 -56.49 -39.01 15.40
N THR A 2 -55.71 -38.28 16.20
CA THR A 2 -55.69 -36.79 16.19
C THR A 2 -54.30 -36.26 16.53
N THR A 3 -53.25 -37.02 16.20
CA THR A 3 -51.86 -36.81 16.62
C THR A 3 -50.96 -36.35 15.47
N GLN A 4 -51.49 -35.58 14.51
CA GLN A 4 -50.72 -35.20 13.31
C GLN A 4 -50.75 -33.71 12.96
N ARG A 5 -51.29 -32.85 13.84
CA ARG A 5 -51.47 -31.41 13.56
C ARG A 5 -50.60 -30.47 14.40
N HIS A 6 -49.86 -31.00 15.37
CA HIS A 6 -49.02 -30.19 16.29
C HIS A 6 -47.53 -30.13 15.90
N PHE A 7 -47.09 -30.93 14.92
CA PHE A 7 -45.68 -31.02 14.53
C PHE A 7 -45.19 -29.83 13.67
N TRP A 8 -46.10 -29.10 13.03
CA TRP A 8 -45.76 -28.06 12.03
C TRP A 8 -45.69 -26.62 12.57
N TYR A 9 -45.93 -26.40 13.87
CA TYR A 9 -45.80 -25.07 14.49
C TYR A 9 -44.57 -24.92 15.40
N GLN A 10 -43.91 -26.02 15.80
CA GLN A 10 -42.72 -25.95 16.66
C GLN A 10 -41.42 -25.65 15.90
N HIS A 11 -41.34 -25.92 14.60
CA HIS A 11 -40.14 -25.63 13.81
C HIS A 11 -40.05 -24.19 13.30
N PHE A 12 -41.18 -23.49 13.18
CA PHE A 12 -41.19 -22.10 12.71
C PHE A 12 -40.77 -21.07 13.78
N ALA A 13 -40.95 -21.39 15.06
CA ALA A 13 -40.65 -20.44 16.15
C ALA A 13 -39.16 -20.44 16.58
N LEU A 14 -38.36 -21.45 16.20
CA LEU A 14 -36.95 -21.55 16.57
C LEU A 14 -35.99 -20.95 15.52
N GLY A 15 -36.44 -20.75 14.27
CA GLY A 15 -35.60 -20.16 13.21
C GLY A 15 -35.42 -18.65 13.30
N ALA A 16 -36.36 -17.94 13.93
CA ALA A 16 -36.36 -16.47 13.97
C ALA A 16 -35.51 -15.87 15.11
N ALA A 17 -35.18 -16.64 16.15
CA ALA A 17 -34.48 -16.11 17.33
C ALA A 17 -32.94 -16.16 17.23
N VAL A 18 -32.36 -16.94 16.32
CA VAL A 18 -30.90 -17.07 16.20
C VAL A 18 -30.28 -16.04 15.24
N VAL A 19 -31.06 -15.44 14.34
CA VAL A 19 -30.55 -14.46 13.37
C VAL A 19 -30.42 -13.05 13.97
N GLY A 20 -31.14 -12.75 15.05
CA GLY A 20 -31.17 -11.41 15.65
C GLY A 20 -30.01 -11.06 16.61
N LEU A 21 -29.17 -12.03 16.99
CA LEU A 21 -28.20 -11.87 18.08
C LEU A 21 -26.74 -12.08 17.66
N ALA A 22 -26.37 -11.72 16.43
CA ALA A 22 -24.98 -11.82 15.96
C ALA A 22 -24.43 -10.52 15.34
N VAL A 23 -25.15 -9.39 15.43
CA VAL A 23 -24.74 -8.12 14.80
C VAL A 23 -24.00 -7.18 15.75
N ILE A 24 -23.96 -7.45 17.06
CA ILE A 24 -23.53 -6.44 18.06
C ILE A 24 -22.03 -6.51 18.42
N ALA A 25 -21.26 -7.49 17.93
CA ALA A 25 -19.87 -7.69 18.33
C ALA A 25 -18.85 -7.70 17.18
N ALA A 26 -19.08 -6.94 16.11
CA ALA A 26 -18.00 -6.65 15.18
C ALA A 26 -17.00 -5.72 15.89
N PRO A 27 -15.73 -6.12 16.11
CA PRO A 27 -14.72 -5.18 16.55
C PRO A 27 -14.64 -4.09 15.50
N ALA A 28 -14.82 -2.83 15.91
CA ALA A 28 -14.53 -1.70 15.05
C ALA A 28 -13.05 -1.79 14.67
N VAL A 29 -12.77 -2.25 13.46
CA VAL A 29 -11.45 -2.11 12.85
C VAL A 29 -11.26 -0.63 12.58
N SER A 30 -10.75 0.09 13.57
CA SER A 30 -10.31 1.47 13.38
C SER A 30 -9.15 1.44 12.42
N SER A 31 -9.40 1.78 11.15
CA SER A 31 -8.32 2.10 10.22
C SER A 31 -7.50 3.24 10.82
N PRO A 32 -6.18 3.11 10.96
CA PRO A 32 -5.35 4.22 11.41
C PRO A 32 -5.59 5.39 10.44
N VAL A 33 -6.12 6.50 10.96
CA VAL A 33 -6.20 7.75 10.21
C VAL A 33 -4.76 8.21 9.99
N PRO A 34 -4.30 8.37 8.74
CA PRO A 34 -2.96 8.88 8.48
C PRO A 34 -2.79 10.20 9.22
N GLN A 35 -1.81 10.24 10.12
CA GLN A 35 -1.41 11.49 10.75
C GLN A 35 -0.87 12.39 9.63
N ASP A 36 -1.38 13.62 9.55
CA ASP A 36 -0.85 14.60 8.60
C ASP A 36 0.57 14.99 9.03
N THR A 37 1.54 14.35 8.40
CA THR A 37 2.97 14.62 8.59
C THR A 37 3.43 15.81 7.73
N GLY A 38 2.54 16.41 6.93
CA GLY A 38 2.90 17.33 5.86
C GLY A 38 3.59 16.65 4.67
N LEU A 39 3.75 15.33 4.70
CA LEU A 39 4.31 14.52 3.62
C LEU A 39 3.19 13.71 2.96
N ARG A 40 3.13 13.76 1.64
CA ARG A 40 2.23 12.87 0.89
C ARG A 40 2.80 11.43 0.88
N PRO A 41 1.96 10.39 1.01
CA PRO A 41 2.38 9.03 0.70
C PRO A 41 2.92 8.92 -0.72
N MET A 42 4.02 8.19 -0.90
CA MET A 42 4.60 7.91 -2.21
C MET A 42 3.66 7.03 -3.02
N ASN A 43 3.41 7.41 -4.27
CA ASN A 43 2.62 6.62 -5.20
C ASN A 43 3.51 5.95 -6.26
N PHE A 44 2.89 5.14 -7.12
CA PHE A 44 3.60 4.45 -8.21
C PHE A 44 4.31 5.42 -9.16
N VAL A 45 3.67 6.53 -9.56
CA VAL A 45 4.26 7.53 -10.46
C VAL A 45 5.49 8.17 -9.83
N ASP A 46 5.46 8.45 -8.53
CA ASP A 46 6.59 9.02 -7.80
C ASP A 46 7.83 8.12 -7.91
N HIS A 47 7.65 6.79 -7.85
CA HIS A 47 8.73 5.84 -8.05
C HIS A 47 9.31 5.88 -9.47
N GLN A 48 8.46 6.12 -10.46
CA GLN A 48 8.83 6.17 -11.87
C GLN A 48 9.60 7.44 -12.22
N GLU A 49 9.44 8.51 -11.45
CA GLU A 49 10.11 9.80 -11.65
C GLU A 49 11.46 9.91 -10.92
N PHE A 50 11.88 8.88 -10.17
CA PHE A 50 13.14 8.96 -9.44
C PHE A 50 14.37 8.94 -10.35
N ALA A 51 15.28 9.88 -10.09
CA ALA A 51 16.65 9.78 -10.57
C ALA A 51 17.36 8.60 -9.88
N THR A 52 18.14 7.85 -10.65
CA THR A 52 18.82 6.63 -10.17
C THR A 52 20.33 6.76 -10.31
N PRO A 53 21.12 6.40 -9.28
CA PRO A 53 22.57 6.39 -9.39
C PRO A 53 23.04 5.23 -10.25
N GLY A 54 24.08 5.48 -11.05
CA GLY A 54 24.73 4.46 -11.86
C GLY A 54 26.11 4.06 -11.34
N SER A 55 27.08 3.93 -12.24
CA SER A 55 28.45 3.56 -11.90
C SER A 55 29.10 4.65 -11.04
N TRP A 56 29.98 4.24 -10.12
CA TRP A 56 30.78 5.14 -9.29
C TRP A 56 32.23 4.67 -9.26
N THR A 57 33.16 5.62 -9.30
CA THR A 57 34.61 5.37 -9.28
C THR A 57 35.30 6.43 -8.41
N PRO A 58 35.82 6.06 -7.23
CA PRO A 58 36.68 6.95 -6.45
C PRO A 58 38.04 7.11 -7.12
N SER A 59 38.68 8.27 -6.93
CA SER A 59 40.05 8.52 -7.38
C SER A 59 41.07 7.73 -6.54
N PRO A 60 42.27 7.43 -7.08
CA PRO A 60 43.28 6.67 -6.34
C PRO A 60 43.76 7.32 -5.04
N ASP A 61 43.71 8.66 -4.97
CA ASP A 61 44.03 9.46 -3.78
C ASP A 61 42.83 9.61 -2.82
N GLY A 62 41.62 9.26 -3.26
CA GLY A 62 40.40 9.31 -2.44
C GLY A 62 39.78 10.71 -2.29
N GLU A 63 40.33 11.73 -2.93
CA GLU A 63 39.84 13.12 -2.83
C GLU A 63 38.62 13.37 -3.72
N TRP A 64 38.39 12.54 -4.74
CA TRP A 64 37.32 12.72 -5.72
C TRP A 64 36.52 11.46 -5.95
N MET A 65 35.25 11.65 -6.30
CA MET A 65 34.37 10.58 -6.76
C MET A 65 33.67 10.98 -8.07
N LEU A 66 33.80 10.14 -9.09
CA LEU A 66 33.04 10.22 -10.33
C LEU A 66 31.82 9.30 -10.23
N TYR A 67 30.63 9.79 -10.56
CA TYR A 67 29.44 8.94 -10.65
C TYR A 67 28.47 9.41 -11.74
N THR A 68 27.55 8.52 -12.15
CA THR A 68 26.47 8.86 -13.08
C THR A 68 25.12 8.93 -12.39
N VAL A 69 24.24 9.79 -12.89
CA VAL A 69 22.83 9.87 -12.48
C VAL A 69 21.96 9.76 -13.71
N ASN A 70 21.04 8.80 -13.71
CA ASN A 70 20.05 8.64 -14.77
C ASN A 70 18.72 9.26 -14.34
N THR A 71 18.26 10.24 -15.11
CA THR A 71 17.00 10.96 -14.89
C THR A 71 16.02 10.60 -16.00
N PRO A 72 14.85 10.02 -15.68
CA PRO A 72 13.84 9.70 -16.69
C PRO A 72 13.17 10.97 -17.22
N ASN A 73 12.77 10.95 -18.49
CA ASN A 73 11.97 12.01 -19.11
C ASN A 73 10.75 11.39 -19.80
N TRP A 74 9.64 11.36 -19.06
CA TRP A 74 8.38 10.75 -19.50
C TRP A 74 7.69 11.52 -20.62
N GLN A 75 8.03 12.79 -20.84
CA GLN A 75 7.46 13.60 -21.91
C GLN A 75 8.04 13.22 -23.27
N GLN A 76 9.34 12.89 -23.30
CA GLN A 76 10.05 12.45 -24.50
C GLN A 76 10.17 10.92 -24.61
N ALA A 77 9.69 10.18 -23.61
CA ALA A 77 9.80 8.73 -23.51
C ALA A 77 11.25 8.21 -23.59
N ASP A 78 12.17 8.96 -22.99
CA ASP A 78 13.59 8.66 -22.94
C ASP A 78 14.17 8.89 -21.53
N SER A 79 15.50 8.80 -21.41
CA SER A 79 16.22 9.08 -20.17
C SER A 79 17.54 9.77 -20.49
N GLN A 80 17.94 10.70 -19.62
CA GLN A 80 19.24 11.34 -19.70
C GLN A 80 20.16 10.85 -18.59
N SER A 81 21.42 10.56 -18.94
CA SER A 81 22.47 10.21 -17.99
C SER A 81 23.48 11.35 -17.88
N ASP A 82 23.60 11.91 -16.68
CA ASP A 82 24.55 12.97 -16.35
C ASP A 82 25.76 12.40 -15.60
N ILE A 83 26.93 12.99 -15.82
CA ILE A 83 28.19 12.62 -15.17
C ILE A 83 28.52 13.70 -14.13
N HIS A 84 28.78 13.27 -12.89
CA HIS A 84 29.11 14.14 -11.77
C HIS A 84 30.49 13.81 -11.22
N LEU A 85 31.28 14.84 -10.94
CA LEU A 85 32.53 14.75 -10.19
C LEU A 85 32.38 15.56 -8.90
N VAL A 86 32.64 14.93 -7.76
CA VAL A 86 32.45 15.53 -6.43
C VAL A 86 33.70 15.34 -5.59
N SER A 87 34.03 16.36 -4.80
CA SER A 87 35.07 16.29 -3.76
C SER A 87 34.52 15.53 -2.55
N MET A 88 35.30 14.59 -2.02
CA MET A 88 34.93 13.82 -0.82
C MET A 88 35.32 14.55 0.48
#